data_AF-A0A538B9L2-F1
#
_entry.id   AF-A0A538B9L2-F1
#
_cell.length_a   1.000
_cell.length_b   1.000
_cell.length_c   1.000
_cell.angle_alpha   90.00
_cell.angle_beta   90.00
_cell.angle_gamma   90.00
#
_symmetry.space_group_name_H-M   'P 1'
#
loop_
_entity.id
_entity.type
_entity.pdbx_description
1 polymer ?
#
loop_
_entity_poly.entity_id
_entity_poly.type
_entity_poly.pdbx_seq_one_letter_code
_entity_poly.pdbx_strand_id
1 'polypeptide(L)'
;MPSNAAPGRSGCGLLFEGAQGTLLDIDHGTYPYVTSSNSTAGGACTGTGVPPTRIDGAIGVLKAYTTRVGGGPFPSELGDARGDFLRQRGNEFGTVTGRPRRCGWLDTVVARYAQLLNGIDTVALTKLDVLDDFDEIPVCVAYRLDGRELRELPPDRRCLERAEPVLRVF
;
A
#
# COMPACT_ATOMS: atom_id res chain seq x y z
N MET A 1 -36.56 -6.93 28.24
CA MET A 1 -35.30 -6.20 27.96
C MET A 1 -34.63 -6.90 26.78
N PRO A 2 -34.32 -6.22 25.67
CA PRO A 2 -33.64 -6.86 24.56
C PRO A 2 -32.22 -7.23 24.99
N SER A 3 -31.81 -8.48 24.74
CA SER A 3 -30.46 -8.94 25.08
C SER A 3 -29.44 -8.25 24.18
N ASN A 4 -28.48 -7.54 24.77
CA ASN A 4 -27.24 -7.17 24.09
C ASN A 4 -26.54 -8.46 23.62
N ALA A 5 -26.65 -8.76 22.33
CA ALA A 5 -25.85 -9.79 21.71
C ALA A 5 -24.41 -9.27 21.57
N ALA A 6 -23.46 -9.96 22.21
CA ALA A 6 -22.04 -9.71 21.96
C ALA A 6 -21.72 -9.97 20.47
N PRO A 7 -20.81 -9.17 19.85
CA PRO A 7 -20.32 -9.46 18.51
C PRO A 7 -19.69 -10.87 18.49
N GLY A 8 -20.15 -11.72 17.57
CA GLY A 8 -19.70 -13.12 17.46
C GLY A 8 -20.75 -14.20 17.76
N ARG A 9 -22.05 -13.87 17.85
CA ARG A 9 -23.10 -14.90 17.80
C ARG A 9 -23.13 -15.54 16.41
N SER A 10 -23.13 -16.87 16.40
CA SER A 10 -23.12 -17.78 15.25
C SER A 10 -23.98 -17.30 14.07
N GLY A 11 -23.32 -17.02 12.92
CA GLY A 11 -23.97 -16.83 11.62
C GLY A 11 -23.55 -15.59 10.82
N CYS A 12 -22.98 -14.56 11.45
CA CYS A 12 -22.57 -13.34 10.75
C CYS A 12 -21.03 -13.20 10.74
N GLY A 13 -20.45 -13.06 9.54
CA GLY A 13 -19.05 -12.68 9.39
C GLY A 13 -18.83 -11.22 9.79
N LEU A 14 -17.65 -10.91 10.36
CA LEU A 14 -17.21 -9.53 10.58
C LEU A 14 -16.18 -9.17 9.51
N LEU A 15 -16.29 -7.95 8.99
CA LEU A 15 -15.30 -7.35 8.10
C LEU A 15 -14.71 -6.11 8.78
N PHE A 16 -13.39 -6.05 8.89
CA PHE A 16 -12.69 -4.88 9.38
C PHE A 16 -12.24 -4.01 8.19
N GLU A 17 -12.68 -2.76 8.16
CA GLU A 17 -12.24 -1.80 7.15
C GLU A 17 -10.99 -1.08 7.66
N GLY A 18 -9.87 -1.25 6.95
CA GLY A 18 -8.60 -0.63 7.30
C GLY A 18 -8.47 0.79 6.78
N ALA A 19 -7.82 1.64 7.58
CA ALA A 19 -7.29 2.93 7.15
C ALA A 19 -5.96 3.21 7.87
N GLN A 20 -4.90 3.73 7.24
CA GLN A 20 -4.67 3.88 5.79
C GLN A 20 -4.01 2.61 5.21
N GLY A 21 -3.00 2.74 4.34
CA GLY A 21 -2.22 1.61 3.82
C GLY A 21 -0.96 1.31 4.66
N THR A 22 -0.35 0.14 4.44
CA THR A 22 0.79 -0.36 5.24
C THR A 22 1.99 0.58 5.30
N LEU A 23 2.37 1.25 4.20
CA LEU A 23 3.50 2.17 4.22
C LEU A 23 3.25 3.50 4.95
N LEU A 24 2.04 3.71 5.45
CA LEU A 24 1.67 4.80 6.33
C LEU A 24 1.55 4.36 7.79
N ASP A 25 1.78 3.08 8.12
CA ASP A 25 1.77 2.60 9.50
C ASP A 25 2.85 3.31 10.35
N ILE A 26 2.56 3.60 11.62
CA ILE A 26 3.50 4.31 12.50
C ILE A 26 4.81 3.54 12.75
N ASP A 27 4.72 2.21 12.84
CA ASP A 27 5.86 1.34 13.17
C ASP A 27 6.50 0.74 11.91
N HIS A 28 5.67 0.44 10.92
CA HIS A 28 6.06 -0.31 9.72
C HIS A 28 6.06 0.52 8.43
N GLY A 29 5.68 1.79 8.52
CA GLY A 29 5.66 2.68 7.37
C GLY A 29 6.98 3.37 7.09
N THR A 30 6.94 4.31 6.16
CA THR A 30 8.10 5.14 5.78
C THR A 30 8.30 6.32 6.75
N TYR A 31 8.53 6.01 8.03
CA TYR A 31 8.70 7.00 9.10
C TYR A 31 9.75 8.08 8.74
N PRO A 32 9.50 9.38 9.00
CA PRO A 32 8.37 9.96 9.73
C PRO A 32 7.16 10.32 8.86
N TYR A 33 7.14 9.91 7.58
CA TYR A 33 6.09 10.26 6.62
C TYR A 33 4.90 9.29 6.66
N VAL A 34 4.37 9.11 7.86
CA VAL A 34 3.38 8.09 8.23
C VAL A 34 2.21 8.72 8.99
N THR A 35 1.14 7.96 9.20
CA THR A 35 0.12 8.31 10.20
C THR A 35 0.64 8.01 11.61
N SER A 36 -0.10 8.46 12.62
CA SER A 36 0.18 8.19 14.04
C SER A 36 -0.54 6.95 14.59
N SER A 37 -0.93 6.00 13.72
CA SER A 37 -1.69 4.81 14.09
C SER A 37 -1.19 3.58 13.33
N ASN A 38 -1.61 2.40 13.78
CA ASN A 38 -1.32 1.14 13.10
C ASN A 38 -2.36 0.88 12.00
N SER A 39 -1.91 0.89 10.75
CA SER A 39 -2.73 0.60 9.56
C SER A 39 -2.53 -0.83 9.03
N THR A 40 -1.67 -1.60 9.70
CA THR A 40 -1.54 -3.04 9.46
C THR A 40 -2.72 -3.84 10.03
N ALA A 41 -2.88 -5.09 9.58
CA ALA A 41 -3.93 -6.01 10.05
C ALA A 41 -3.92 -6.21 11.57
N GLY A 42 -2.76 -6.11 12.22
CA GLY A 42 -2.65 -6.13 13.68
C GLY A 42 -3.42 -5.00 14.37
N GLY A 43 -3.58 -3.85 13.70
CA GLY A 43 -4.39 -2.73 14.18
C GLY A 43 -5.87 -3.08 14.36
N ALA A 44 -6.40 -4.08 13.64
CA ALA A 44 -7.75 -4.58 13.87
C ALA A 44 -7.88 -5.21 15.27
N CYS A 45 -6.85 -5.92 15.73
CA CYS A 45 -6.87 -6.56 17.05
C CYS A 45 -6.80 -5.51 18.17
N THR A 46 -5.81 -4.62 18.11
CA THR A 46 -5.62 -3.60 19.15
C THR A 46 -6.72 -2.54 19.15
N GLY A 47 -7.29 -2.22 17.98
CA GLY A 47 -8.35 -1.22 17.82
C GLY A 47 -9.75 -1.70 18.19
N THR A 48 -10.02 -3.02 18.17
CA THR A 48 -11.36 -3.57 18.42
C THR A 48 -11.44 -4.53 19.61
N GLY A 49 -10.31 -4.98 20.14
CA GLY A 49 -10.25 -5.98 21.20
C GLY A 49 -10.51 -7.42 20.72
N VAL A 50 -10.58 -7.65 19.41
CA VAL A 50 -10.68 -8.99 18.84
C VAL A 50 -9.33 -9.70 18.96
N PRO A 51 -9.26 -10.91 19.55
CA PRO A 51 -7.99 -11.59 19.72
C PRO A 51 -7.44 -12.04 18.36
N PRO A 52 -6.10 -12.01 18.16
CA PRO A 52 -5.49 -12.30 16.86
C PRO A 52 -5.80 -13.71 16.36
N THR A 53 -6.04 -14.67 17.25
CA THR A 53 -6.44 -16.05 16.91
C THR A 53 -7.87 -16.17 16.36
N ARG A 54 -8.59 -15.07 16.19
CA ARG A 54 -9.94 -15.00 15.63
C ARG A 54 -10.00 -14.22 14.31
N ILE A 55 -8.85 -13.83 13.77
CA ILE A 55 -8.75 -13.27 12.42
C ILE A 55 -8.55 -14.43 11.44
N ASP A 56 -9.51 -14.59 10.52
CA ASP A 56 -9.50 -15.72 9.59
C ASP A 56 -8.65 -15.46 8.33
N GLY A 57 -8.39 -14.19 7.99
CA GLY A 57 -7.60 -13.81 6.81
C GLY A 57 -7.55 -12.30 6.56
N ALA A 58 -6.82 -11.89 5.53
CA ALA A 58 -6.66 -10.49 5.15
C ALA A 58 -6.63 -10.30 3.63
N ILE A 59 -7.46 -9.37 3.14
CA ILE A 59 -7.48 -8.98 1.72
C ILE A 59 -6.60 -7.74 1.53
N GLY A 60 -5.56 -7.85 0.72
CA GLY A 60 -4.73 -6.72 0.30
C GLY A 60 -5.39 -5.94 -0.84
N VAL A 61 -5.70 -4.67 -0.62
CA VAL A 61 -6.16 -3.78 -1.71
C VAL A 61 -4.95 -3.12 -2.36
N LEU A 62 -4.62 -3.56 -3.56
CA LEU A 62 -3.46 -3.07 -4.32
C LEU A 62 -3.96 -2.32 -5.56
N LYS A 63 -3.36 -1.18 -5.85
CA LYS A 63 -3.62 -0.47 -7.10
C LYS A 63 -2.64 -0.94 -8.16
N ALA A 64 -3.05 -0.98 -9.43
CA ALA A 64 -2.21 -1.38 -10.56
C ALA A 64 -0.98 -0.46 -10.79
N TYR A 65 -0.93 0.69 -10.11
CA TYR A 65 0.19 1.62 -10.05
C TYR A 65 0.25 2.23 -8.65
N THR A 66 1.39 2.80 -8.27
CA THR A 66 1.60 3.31 -6.91
C THR A 66 1.28 4.80 -6.84
N THR A 67 0.69 5.24 -5.73
CA THR A 67 0.40 6.67 -5.50
C THR A 67 0.72 7.07 -4.08
N ARG A 68 1.22 8.29 -3.89
CA ARG A 68 1.55 8.84 -2.57
C ARG A 68 1.01 10.26 -2.41
N VAL A 69 0.44 10.53 -1.23
CA VAL A 69 0.10 11.88 -0.78
C VAL A 69 1.18 12.33 0.20
N GLY A 70 1.65 13.58 0.06
CA GLY A 70 2.67 14.14 0.94
C GLY A 70 4.11 13.78 0.58
N GLY A 71 5.01 14.06 1.52
CA GLY A 71 6.45 13.82 1.37
C GLY A 71 6.85 12.36 1.59
N GLY A 72 8.16 12.11 1.55
CA GLY A 72 8.78 10.81 1.81
C GLY A 72 9.22 10.06 0.56
N PRO A 73 10.06 9.02 0.74
CA PRO A 73 10.67 8.31 -0.38
C PRO A 73 9.62 7.60 -1.23
N PHE A 74 9.85 7.59 -2.54
CA PHE A 74 8.97 6.91 -3.49
C PHE A 74 9.81 6.40 -4.66
N PRO A 75 10.46 5.23 -4.52
CA PRO A 75 11.44 4.75 -5.49
C PRO A 75 10.88 4.65 -6.92
N SER A 76 9.64 4.17 -7.08
CA SER A 76 9.01 4.03 -8.40
C SER A 76 8.28 5.29 -8.90
N GLU A 77 8.48 6.45 -8.27
CA GLU A 77 7.84 7.71 -8.69
C GLU A 77 8.22 8.12 -10.12
N LEU A 78 7.25 8.64 -10.84
CA LEU A 78 7.41 9.19 -12.18
C LEU A 78 7.34 10.71 -12.15
N GLY A 79 8.45 11.34 -12.52
CA GLY A 79 8.57 12.79 -12.71
C GLY A 79 8.37 13.23 -14.16
N ASP A 80 7.86 12.36 -15.02
CA ASP A 80 7.67 12.59 -16.46
C ASP A 80 6.18 12.57 -16.87
N ALA A 81 5.92 12.69 -18.18
CA ALA A 81 4.56 12.72 -18.74
C ALA A 81 3.72 11.47 -18.40
N ARG A 82 4.34 10.32 -18.11
CA ARG A 82 3.62 9.10 -17.73
C ARG A 82 3.06 9.20 -16.32
N GLY A 83 3.80 9.85 -15.41
CA GLY A 83 3.30 10.19 -14.07
C GLY A 83 2.10 11.12 -14.12
N ASP A 84 2.12 12.11 -15.02
CA ASP A 84 0.99 13.02 -15.24
C ASP A 84 -0.21 12.32 -15.87
N PHE A 85 0.03 11.42 -16.83
CA PHE A 85 -1.01 10.59 -17.45
C PHE A 85 -1.74 9.74 -16.39
N LEU A 86 -0.99 8.96 -15.59
CA LEU A 86 -1.55 8.13 -14.52
C LEU A 86 -2.36 8.97 -13.52
N ARG A 87 -1.88 10.17 -13.20
CA ARG A 87 -2.57 11.08 -12.29
C ARG A 87 -3.93 11.53 -12.85
N GLN A 88 -3.96 11.95 -14.10
CA GLN A 88 -5.18 12.44 -14.75
C GLN A 88 -6.18 11.31 -14.98
N ARG A 89 -5.75 10.22 -15.64
CA ARG A 89 -6.58 9.07 -15.98
C ARG A 89 -7.12 8.39 -14.71
N GLY A 90 -6.30 8.27 -13.68
CA GLY A 90 -6.67 7.68 -12.40
C GLY A 90 -7.43 8.61 -11.44
N ASN A 91 -7.67 9.87 -11.81
CA ASN A 91 -8.23 10.91 -10.94
C ASN A 91 -7.51 10.98 -9.57
N GLU A 92 -6.18 11.04 -9.59
CA GLU A 92 -5.33 11.01 -8.40
C GLU A 92 -5.12 12.41 -7.83
N PHE A 93 -6.22 12.97 -7.31
CA PHE A 93 -6.26 14.26 -6.63
C PHE A 93 -6.87 14.10 -5.23
N GLY A 94 -6.50 14.99 -4.31
CA GLY A 94 -7.16 15.09 -3.02
C GLY A 94 -8.62 15.51 -3.19
N THR A 95 -9.56 14.81 -2.55
CA THR A 95 -10.99 15.09 -2.69
C THR A 95 -11.40 16.45 -2.12
N VAL A 96 -10.70 16.92 -1.08
CA VAL A 96 -10.97 18.21 -0.43
C VAL A 96 -10.11 19.32 -1.02
N THR A 97 -8.79 19.11 -1.09
CA THR A 97 -7.82 20.16 -1.45
C THR A 97 -7.53 20.25 -2.94
N GLY A 98 -7.93 19.24 -3.73
CA GLY A 98 -7.54 19.11 -5.14
C GLY A 98 -6.04 18.86 -5.35
N ARG A 99 -5.25 18.67 -4.28
CA ARG A 99 -3.79 18.54 -4.39
C ARG A 99 -3.43 17.29 -5.21
N PRO A 100 -2.55 17.39 -6.22
CA PRO A 100 -2.14 16.24 -7.01
C PRO A 100 -1.38 15.22 -6.16
N ARG A 101 -1.66 13.94 -6.37
CA ARG A 101 -0.88 12.85 -5.78
C ARG A 101 0.34 12.56 -6.64
N ARG A 102 1.43 12.18 -5.99
CA ARG A 102 2.61 11.62 -6.65
C ARG A 102 2.21 10.25 -7.21
N CYS A 103 2.61 9.94 -8.43
CA CYS A 103 2.26 8.71 -9.13
C CYS A 103 3.52 8.00 -9.61
N GLY A 104 3.48 6.68 -9.64
CA GLY A 104 4.62 5.85 -9.98
C GLY A 104 4.19 4.45 -10.41
N TRP A 105 5.13 3.67 -10.95
CA TRP A 105 4.85 2.30 -11.36
C TRP A 105 4.49 1.41 -10.17
N LEU A 106 3.83 0.29 -10.45
CA LEU A 106 3.56 -0.74 -9.46
C LEU A 106 4.86 -1.17 -8.79
N ASP A 107 4.88 -1.17 -7.46
CA ASP A 107 6.04 -1.54 -6.67
C ASP A 107 5.80 -2.87 -5.95
N THR A 108 6.41 -3.93 -6.48
CA THR A 108 6.25 -5.27 -5.90
C THR A 108 7.15 -5.50 -4.69
N VAL A 109 8.18 -4.68 -4.47
CA VAL A 109 8.97 -4.72 -3.22
C VAL A 109 8.07 -4.30 -2.06
N VAL A 110 7.33 -3.20 -2.24
CA VAL A 110 6.33 -2.74 -1.28
C VAL A 110 5.18 -3.73 -1.14
N ALA A 111 4.68 -4.28 -2.24
CA ALA A 111 3.59 -5.26 -2.18
C ALA A 111 3.98 -6.53 -1.39
N ARG A 112 5.20 -7.06 -1.58
CA ARG A 112 5.72 -8.19 -0.80
C ARG A 112 5.89 -7.84 0.68
N TYR A 113 6.38 -6.64 0.98
CA TYR A 113 6.49 -6.18 2.36
C TYR A 113 5.12 -6.09 3.05
N ALA A 114 4.11 -5.54 2.36
CA ALA A 114 2.75 -5.50 2.86
C ALA A 114 2.16 -6.92 3.04
N GLN A 115 2.43 -7.83 2.09
CA GLN A 115 1.99 -9.23 2.20
C GLN A 115 2.56 -9.90 3.44
N LEU A 116 3.87 -9.76 3.68
CA LEU A 116 4.57 -10.34 4.82
C LEU A 116 3.99 -9.85 6.15
N LEU A 117 3.80 -8.53 6.31
CA LEU A 117 3.34 -7.95 7.58
C LEU A 117 1.89 -8.28 7.92
N ASN A 118 1.03 -8.33 6.91
CA ASN A 118 -0.41 -8.44 7.11
C ASN A 118 -0.93 -9.87 6.95
N GLY A 119 -0.07 -10.81 6.52
CA GLY A 119 -0.50 -12.17 6.20
C GLY A 119 -1.53 -12.20 5.07
N ILE A 120 -1.36 -11.34 4.06
CA ILE A 120 -2.30 -11.25 2.93
C ILE A 120 -2.25 -12.54 2.12
N ASP A 121 -3.41 -13.16 1.92
CA ASP A 121 -3.60 -14.35 1.08
C ASP A 121 -4.31 -14.02 -0.25
N THR A 122 -5.07 -12.93 -0.27
CA THR A 122 -5.93 -12.52 -1.38
C THR A 122 -5.66 -11.07 -1.73
N VAL A 123 -5.47 -10.76 -3.01
CA VAL A 123 -5.26 -9.40 -3.47
C VAL A 123 -6.42 -8.94 -4.34
N ALA A 124 -7.03 -7.82 -3.98
CA ALA A 124 -7.93 -7.07 -4.85
C ALA A 124 -7.10 -6.04 -5.63
N LEU A 125 -6.79 -6.36 -6.89
CA LEU A 125 -6.11 -5.42 -7.79
C LEU A 125 -7.12 -4.41 -8.36
N THR A 126 -6.83 -3.12 -8.18
CA THR A 126 -7.75 -2.03 -8.49
C THR A 126 -7.15 -1.07 -9.53
N LYS A 127 -8.03 -0.34 -10.24
CA LYS A 127 -7.67 0.66 -11.24
C LYS A 127 -6.80 0.12 -12.38
N LEU A 128 -7.05 -1.11 -12.81
CA LEU A 128 -6.32 -1.72 -13.92
C LEU A 128 -6.62 -0.99 -15.24
N ASP A 129 -7.85 -0.51 -15.41
CA ASP A 129 -8.36 0.30 -16.54
C ASP A 129 -7.58 1.60 -16.80
N VAL A 130 -6.84 2.09 -15.80
CA VAL A 130 -5.96 3.26 -15.94
C VAL A 130 -4.75 2.95 -16.82
N LEU A 131 -4.40 1.67 -16.97
CA LEU A 131 -3.25 1.23 -17.74
C LEU A 131 -3.58 0.84 -19.19
N ASP A 132 -4.86 0.88 -19.59
CA ASP A 132 -5.33 0.38 -20.90
C ASP A 132 -4.65 1.04 -22.11
N ASP A 133 -4.18 2.29 -21.96
CA ASP A 133 -3.58 3.08 -23.05
C ASP A 133 -2.03 2.99 -23.07
N PHE A 134 -1.42 2.11 -22.28
CA PHE A 134 0.02 1.85 -22.31
C PHE A 134 0.34 0.63 -23.17
N ASP A 135 1.27 0.78 -24.13
CA ASP A 135 1.79 -0.35 -24.92
C ASP A 135 2.65 -1.32 -24.07
N GLU A 136 3.27 -0.79 -23.02
CA GLU A 136 4.20 -1.49 -22.14
C GLU A 136 3.92 -1.10 -20.68
N ILE A 137 3.95 -2.07 -19.77
CA ILE A 137 3.70 -1.86 -18.34
C ILE A 137 4.97 -2.17 -17.52
N PRO A 138 5.79 -1.16 -17.20
CA PRO A 138 6.90 -1.32 -16.28
C PRO A 138 6.40 -1.60 -14.85
N VAL A 139 7.02 -2.60 -14.21
CA VAL A 139 6.78 -2.97 -12.82
C VAL A 139 8.11 -2.95 -12.06
N CYS A 140 8.16 -2.28 -10.91
CA CYS A 140 9.31 -2.32 -10.03
C CYS A 140 9.37 -3.67 -9.31
N VAL A 141 10.39 -4.47 -9.64
CA VAL A 141 10.58 -5.84 -9.15
C VAL A 141 11.60 -5.94 -8.02
N ALA A 142 12.53 -5.00 -7.98
CA ALA A 142 13.59 -4.90 -6.99
C ALA A 142 14.03 -3.43 -6.89
N TYR A 143 14.88 -3.15 -5.90
CA TYR A 143 15.61 -1.90 -5.80
C TYR A 143 17.09 -2.12 -6.04
N ARG A 144 17.77 -1.11 -6.56
CA ARG A 144 19.23 -1.02 -6.58
C ARG A 144 19.64 0.01 -5.53
N LEU A 145 20.48 -0.42 -4.58
CA LEU A 145 21.03 0.43 -3.53
C LEU A 145 22.52 0.16 -3.43
N ASP A 146 23.34 1.21 -3.58
CA ASP A 146 24.80 1.15 -3.45
C ASP A 146 25.42 0.01 -4.29
N GLY A 147 24.91 -0.17 -5.52
CA GLY A 147 25.34 -1.18 -6.48
C GLY A 147 24.78 -2.60 -6.27
N ARG A 148 23.94 -2.82 -5.25
CA ARG A 148 23.35 -4.13 -4.92
C ARG A 148 21.86 -4.17 -5.21
N GLU A 149 21.39 -5.29 -5.74
CA GLU A 149 19.95 -5.55 -5.89
C GLU A 149 19.34 -6.01 -4.55
N LEU A 150 18.22 -5.43 -4.19
CA LEU A 150 17.44 -5.72 -2.99
C LEU A 150 15.99 -6.02 -3.39
N ARG A 151 15.43 -7.12 -2.87
CA ARG A 151 14.03 -7.50 -3.12
C ARG A 151 13.10 -7.26 -1.93
N GLU A 152 13.69 -6.78 -0.84
CA GLU A 152 13.03 -6.45 0.42
C GLU A 152 13.10 -4.93 0.63
N LEU A 153 12.11 -4.40 1.35
CA LEU A 153 12.06 -2.98 1.70
C LEU A 153 13.20 -2.68 2.70
N PRO A 154 14.11 -1.73 2.39
CA PRO A 154 15.14 -1.31 3.34
C PRO A 154 14.49 -0.76 4.63
N PRO A 155 14.98 -1.15 5.82
CA PRO A 155 14.41 -0.68 7.08
C PRO A 155 14.76 0.79 7.38
N ASP A 156 15.85 1.31 6.80
CA ASP A 156 16.25 2.70 6.97
C ASP A 156 15.68 3.58 5.84
N ARG A 157 15.03 4.67 6.23
CA ARG A 157 14.50 5.68 5.32
C ARG A 157 15.58 6.21 4.38
N ARG A 158 16.80 6.48 4.88
CA ARG A 158 17.86 7.07 4.03
C ARG A 158 18.31 6.11 2.95
N CYS A 159 18.24 4.81 3.21
CA CYS A 159 18.45 3.78 2.20
C CYS A 159 17.33 3.80 1.16
N LEU A 160 16.07 3.89 1.58
CA LEU A 160 14.93 3.95 0.66
C LEU A 160 14.92 5.23 -0.20
N GLU A 161 15.44 6.35 0.32
CA GLU A 161 15.59 7.61 -0.43
C GLU A 161 16.64 7.54 -1.55
N ARG A 162 17.66 6.68 -1.41
CA ARG A 162 18.69 6.44 -2.42
C ARG A 162 18.38 5.23 -3.32
N ALA A 163 17.34 4.47 -2.99
CA ALA A 163 16.98 3.26 -3.70
C ALA A 163 16.44 3.62 -5.09
N GLU A 164 17.04 3.03 -6.11
CA GLU A 164 16.60 3.18 -7.50
C GLU A 164 15.72 1.98 -7.89
N PRO A 165 14.59 2.18 -8.59
CA PRO A 165 13.73 1.09 -8.99
C PRO A 165 14.38 0.27 -10.11
N VAL A 166 14.41 -1.05 -9.95
CA VAL A 166 14.70 -2.00 -11.03
C VAL A 166 13.37 -2.36 -11.68
N LEU A 167 13.18 -1.92 -12.92
CA LEU A 167 11.95 -2.11 -13.67
C LEU A 167 12.03 -3.34 -14.58
N ARG A 168 10.96 -4.12 -14.62
CA ARG A 168 10.70 -5.13 -15.65
C ARG A 168 9.50 -4.70 -16.47
N VAL A 169 9.62 -4.75 -17.79
CA VAL A 169 8.54 -4.39 -18.72
C VAL A 169 7.74 -5.63 -19.09
N PHE A 170 6.43 -5.46 -19.20
CA PHE A 170 5.45 -6.48 -19.60
C PHE A 170 4.59 -5.95 -20.74
#